data_AF-A0A2V6IXS0-F1
#
_entry.id   AF-A0A2V6IXS0-F1
#
_cell.length_a   1.000
_cell.length_b   1.000
_cell.length_c   1.000
_cell.angle_alpha   90.00
_cell.angle_beta   90.00
_cell.angle_gamma   90.00
#
_symmetry.space_group_name_H-M   'P 1'
#
loop_
_entity.id
_entity.type
_entity.pdbx_description
1 polymer ?
#
loop_
_entity_poly.entity_id
_entity_poly.type
_entity_poly.pdbx_seq_one_letter_code
_entity_poly.pdbx_strand_id
1 'polypeptide(L)'
;NSKDGYYSKCNYYGTKSGRSLLLRVRQAGEGSVDPLTELDQIASSGGKMKVIEGVGDKAGMFSGAPENGLPPNVIMLYVVKGRSLITIGIGGIADEAAALEKAKQVAEKILAQL
;
A
#
# COMPACT_ATOMS: atom_id res chain seq x y z
N ASN A 1 19.77 -22.15 -4.68
CA ASN A 1 18.87 -21.43 -3.75
C ASN A 1 18.95 -19.96 -4.08
N SER A 2 17.96 -19.46 -4.83
CA SER A 2 17.94 -18.07 -5.30
C SER A 2 17.70 -17.14 -4.11
N LYS A 3 18.50 -16.07 -4.02
CA LYS A 3 18.36 -14.98 -3.05
C LYS A 3 17.31 -13.96 -3.47
N ASP A 4 16.57 -14.26 -4.53
CA ASP A 4 15.67 -13.30 -5.16
C ASP A 4 14.41 -13.12 -4.33
N GLY A 5 13.94 -11.87 -4.27
CA GLY A 5 12.65 -11.56 -3.70
C GLY A 5 11.51 -11.97 -4.61
N TYR A 6 10.29 -11.89 -4.09
CA TYR A 6 9.08 -12.06 -4.89
C TYR A 6 8.35 -10.74 -5.02
N TYR A 7 7.76 -10.50 -6.20
CA TYR A 7 6.92 -9.34 -6.44
C TYR A 7 5.65 -9.78 -7.17
N SER A 8 4.50 -9.43 -6.61
CA SER A 8 3.20 -9.61 -7.23
C SER A 8 2.47 -8.29 -7.30
N LYS A 9 1.76 -8.07 -8.42
CA LYS A 9 0.91 -6.91 -8.66
C LYS A 9 -0.38 -7.36 -9.32
N CYS A 10 -1.50 -7.03 -8.68
CA CYS A 10 -2.84 -7.29 -9.20
C CYS A 10 -3.65 -5.99 -9.17
N ASN A 11 -4.31 -5.68 -10.27
CA ASN A 11 -5.24 -4.56 -10.37
C ASN A 11 -6.63 -5.11 -10.66
N TYR A 12 -7.61 -4.70 -9.86
CA TYR A 12 -9.01 -5.07 -10.01
C TYR A 12 -9.83 -3.81 -10.26
N TYR A 13 -10.75 -3.89 -11.21
CA TYR A 13 -11.62 -2.78 -11.58
C TYR A 13 -13.07 -3.19 -11.35
N GLY A 14 -13.86 -2.27 -10.81
CA GLY A 14 -15.27 -2.50 -10.53
C GLY A 14 -16.05 -2.79 -11.82
N THR A 15 -17.00 -3.72 -11.75
CA THR A 15 -17.87 -4.08 -12.88
C THR A 15 -18.90 -2.99 -13.19
N LYS A 16 -19.21 -2.12 -12.22
CA LYS A 16 -20.04 -0.93 -12.36
C LYS A 16 -19.47 0.16 -11.45
N SER A 17 -19.31 1.39 -11.97
CA SER A 17 -18.64 2.56 -11.37
C SER A 17 -17.10 2.52 -11.35
N GLY A 18 -16.49 3.72 -11.33
CA GLY A 18 -15.04 3.98 -11.38
C GLY A 18 -14.26 3.57 -10.13
N ARG A 19 -14.59 2.42 -9.54
CA ARG A 19 -13.88 1.83 -8.41
C ARG A 19 -12.70 1.00 -8.89
N SER A 20 -11.60 1.07 -8.16
CA SER A 20 -10.42 0.23 -8.39
C SER A 20 -9.83 -0.25 -7.07
N LEU A 21 -9.22 -1.43 -7.12
CA LEU A 21 -8.39 -1.99 -6.07
C LEU A 21 -7.05 -2.37 -6.69
N LEU A 22 -5.97 -1.85 -6.13
CA LEU A 22 -4.62 -2.25 -6.47
C LEU A 22 -4.02 -3.01 -5.29
N LEU A 23 -3.45 -4.18 -5.56
CA LEU A 23 -2.71 -4.98 -4.61
C LEU A 23 -1.29 -5.16 -5.14
N ARG A 24 -0.31 -4.82 -4.31
CA ARG A 24 1.08 -5.19 -4.54
C ARG A 24 1.63 -5.84 -3.29
N VAL A 25 2.37 -6.92 -3.46
CA VAL A 25 3.10 -7.58 -2.38
C VAL A 25 4.51 -7.82 -2.87
N ARG A 26 5.48 -7.28 -2.12
CA ARG A 26 6.90 -7.47 -2.39
C ARG A 26 7.54 -8.16 -1.20
N GLN A 27 8.04 -9.38 -1.38
CA GLN A 27 8.85 -10.10 -0.40
C GLN A 27 10.33 -9.83 -0.66
N ALA A 28 11.04 -9.23 0.30
CA ALA A 28 12.45 -8.91 0.19
C ALA A 28 13.32 -10.17 0.22
N GLY A 29 14.05 -10.40 -0.87
CA GLY A 29 15.13 -11.39 -0.92
C GLY A 29 16.34 -10.95 -0.09
N GLU A 30 17.23 -11.89 0.21
CA GLU A 30 18.45 -11.61 0.98
C GLU A 30 19.36 -10.61 0.25
N GLY A 31 19.85 -9.58 0.95
CA GLY A 31 20.68 -8.51 0.35
C GLY A 31 19.92 -7.45 -0.46
N SER A 32 18.60 -7.59 -0.65
CA SER A 32 17.76 -6.52 -1.22
C SER A 32 17.45 -5.42 -0.20
N VAL A 33 16.99 -4.26 -0.69
CA VAL A 33 16.51 -3.16 0.17
C VAL A 33 15.45 -3.69 1.13
N ASP A 34 15.64 -3.38 2.41
CA ASP A 34 14.73 -3.72 3.49
C ASP A 34 13.39 -2.96 3.34
N PRO A 35 12.23 -3.62 3.56
CA PRO A 35 10.92 -2.98 3.43
C PRO A 35 10.69 -1.72 4.27
N LEU A 36 11.27 -1.60 5.48
CA LEU A 36 11.16 -0.38 6.28
C LEU A 36 11.93 0.75 5.62
N THR A 37 13.14 0.46 5.13
CA THR A 37 13.95 1.42 4.38
C THR A 37 13.24 1.85 3.09
N GLU A 38 12.62 0.92 2.38
CA GLU A 38 11.83 1.21 1.18
C GLU A 38 10.62 2.10 1.52
N LEU A 39 9.91 1.82 2.62
CA LEU A 39 8.82 2.69 3.09
C LEU A 39 9.31 4.10 3.43
N ASP A 40 10.47 4.23 4.08
CA ASP A 40 11.05 5.53 4.42
C ASP A 40 11.47 6.32 3.19
N GLN A 41 11.99 5.65 2.16
CA GLN A 41 12.28 6.25 0.86
C GLN A 41 11.00 6.72 0.16
N ILE A 42 9.93 5.92 0.20
CA ILE A 42 8.61 6.31 -0.32
C ILE A 42 8.07 7.52 0.45
N ALA A 43 8.15 7.53 1.78
CA ALA A 43 7.70 8.65 2.60
C ALA A 43 8.49 9.94 2.29
N SER A 44 9.76 9.80 1.92
CA SER A 44 10.66 10.92 1.58
C SER A 44 10.57 11.37 0.12
N SER A 45 9.69 10.77 -0.70
CA SER A 45 9.64 11.03 -2.15
C SER A 45 8.94 12.35 -2.54
N GLY A 46 8.72 13.25 -1.58
CA GLY A 46 8.12 14.59 -1.80
C GLY A 46 6.61 14.68 -1.58
N GLY A 47 5.92 13.56 -1.30
CA GLY A 47 4.51 13.56 -0.92
C GLY A 47 4.28 13.78 0.58
N LYS A 48 3.04 14.07 0.97
CA LYS A 48 2.59 14.17 2.36
C LYS A 48 2.04 12.83 2.85
N MET A 49 2.94 11.95 3.28
CA MET A 49 2.53 10.65 3.83
C MET A 49 1.93 10.84 5.22
N LYS A 50 0.73 10.28 5.44
CA LYS A 50 0.11 10.15 6.75
C LYS A 50 0.55 8.84 7.39
N VAL A 51 1.01 8.88 8.64
CA VAL A 51 1.30 7.67 9.41
C VAL A 51 -0.01 6.96 9.75
N ILE A 52 -0.03 5.64 9.58
CA ILE A 52 -1.20 4.81 9.88
C ILE A 52 -0.82 3.82 10.98
N GLU A 53 -1.48 3.95 12.12
CA GLU A 53 -1.24 3.07 13.27
C GLU A 53 -2.10 1.80 13.23
N GLY A 54 -1.63 0.78 13.93
CA GLY A 54 -2.36 -0.48 14.17
C GLY A 54 -2.38 -1.47 13.00
N VAL A 55 -1.57 -1.25 11.95
CA VAL A 55 -1.53 -2.14 10.77
C VAL A 55 -0.08 -2.47 10.41
N GLY A 56 0.24 -3.78 10.38
CA GLY A 56 1.60 -4.25 10.14
C GLY A 56 2.57 -3.82 11.25
N ASP A 57 3.86 -3.82 10.93
CA ASP A 57 4.90 -3.30 11.81
C ASP A 57 5.07 -1.78 11.65
N LYS A 58 4.86 -1.27 10.43
CA LYS A 58 4.81 0.17 10.10
C LYS A 58 3.91 0.38 8.89
N ALA A 59 3.09 1.42 8.91
CA ALA A 59 2.24 1.76 7.77
C ALA A 59 2.16 3.27 7.54
N GLY A 60 1.94 3.63 6.28
CA GLY A 60 1.76 5.01 5.85
C GLY A 60 0.86 5.10 4.63
N MET A 61 0.21 6.24 4.45
CA MET A 61 -0.77 6.44 3.38
C MET A 61 -0.55 7.77 2.66
N PHE A 62 -0.69 7.75 1.34
CA PHE A 62 -0.92 8.95 0.55
C PHE A 62 -2.39 9.10 0.17
N SER A 63 -2.90 10.32 0.33
CA SER A 63 -4.24 10.75 -0.11
C SER A 63 -4.23 11.22 -1.55
N GLY A 64 -5.40 11.19 -2.19
CA GLY A 64 -5.66 11.69 -3.53
C GLY A 64 -5.57 13.20 -3.61
N ALA A 65 -4.33 13.70 -3.74
CA ALA A 65 -4.03 15.11 -3.80
C ALA A 65 -2.87 15.36 -4.80
N PRO A 66 -2.84 16.51 -5.49
CA PRO A 66 -1.79 16.81 -6.47
C PRO A 66 -0.37 16.73 -5.90
N GLU A 67 -0.15 17.15 -4.64
CA GLU A 67 1.17 17.06 -4.00
C GLU A 67 1.66 15.62 -3.81
N ASN A 68 0.75 14.65 -3.80
CA ASN A 68 1.06 13.22 -3.69
C ASN A 68 1.14 12.55 -5.06
N GLY A 69 0.90 13.28 -6.16
CA GLY A 69 0.81 12.72 -7.51
C GLY A 69 -0.35 11.73 -7.69
N LEU A 70 -1.39 11.81 -6.84
CA LEU A 70 -2.54 10.91 -6.86
C LEU A 70 -3.81 11.65 -7.33
N PRO A 71 -4.64 11.03 -8.19
CA PRO A 71 -5.94 11.57 -8.54
C PRO A 71 -6.87 11.72 -7.33
N PRO A 72 -7.90 12.58 -7.40
CA PRO A 72 -8.95 12.63 -6.37
C PRO A 72 -9.60 11.27 -6.15
N ASN A 73 -10.09 11.02 -4.93
CA ASN A 73 -10.79 9.78 -4.54
C ASN A 73 -9.93 8.51 -4.69
N VAL A 74 -8.60 8.66 -4.65
CA VAL A 74 -7.63 7.57 -4.61
C VAL A 74 -6.84 7.66 -3.31
N ILE A 75 -6.62 6.54 -2.65
CA ILE A 75 -5.63 6.42 -1.59
C ILE A 75 -4.63 5.31 -1.92
N MET A 76 -3.42 5.43 -1.40
CA MET A 76 -2.39 4.42 -1.47
C MET A 76 -1.87 4.15 -0.05
N LEU A 77 -2.23 3.00 0.52
CA LEU A 77 -1.76 2.51 1.80
C LEU A 77 -0.55 1.59 1.60
N TYR A 78 0.53 1.84 2.32
CA TYR A 78 1.74 1.04 2.36
C TYR A 78 1.86 0.42 3.74
N VAL A 79 2.14 -0.88 3.80
CA VAL A 79 2.24 -1.64 5.06
C VAL A 79 3.47 -2.52 4.99
N VAL A 80 4.34 -2.39 5.98
CA VAL A 80 5.49 -3.27 6.19
C VAL A 80 5.11 -4.36 7.18
N LYS A 81 5.48 -5.61 6.88
CA LYS A 81 5.41 -6.74 7.81
C LYS A 81 6.59 -7.66 7.61
N GLY A 82 7.51 -7.73 8.57
CA GLY A 82 8.74 -8.49 8.44
C GLY A 82 9.50 -8.11 7.16
N ARG A 83 9.71 -9.09 6.28
CA ARG A 83 10.38 -8.89 4.98
C ARG A 83 9.44 -8.50 3.84
N SER A 84 8.18 -8.17 4.12
CA SER A 84 7.18 -7.82 3.12
C SER A 84 6.88 -6.32 3.11
N LEU A 85 6.74 -5.75 1.91
CA LEU A 85 6.07 -4.46 1.68
C LEU A 85 4.79 -4.71 0.89
N ILE A 86 3.65 -4.34 1.46
CA ILE A 86 2.32 -4.45 0.88
C ILE A 86 1.88 -3.05 0.45
N THR A 87 1.32 -2.92 -0.74
CA THR A 87 0.68 -1.68 -1.20
C THR A 87 -0.77 -1.96 -1.57
N ILE A 88 -1.69 -1.24 -0.94
CA ILE A 88 -3.12 -1.27 -1.21
C ILE A 88 -3.53 0.07 -1.79
N GLY A 89 -3.96 0.10 -3.05
CA GLY A 89 -4.61 1.26 -3.64
C GLY A 89 -6.12 1.09 -3.66
N ILE A 90 -6.87 2.09 -3.21
CA ILE A 90 -8.33 2.14 -3.34
C ILE A 90 -8.69 3.38 -4.15
N GLY A 91 -9.42 3.19 -5.25
CA GLY A 91 -9.92 4.29 -6.09
C GLY A 91 -11.44 4.33 -6.16
N GLY A 92 -11.99 5.52 -6.35
CA GLY A 92 -13.42 5.75 -6.60
C GLY A 92 -14.29 5.80 -5.33
N ILE A 93 -13.69 6.04 -4.16
CA ILE A 93 -14.40 6.31 -2.90
C ILE A 93 -14.07 7.73 -2.48
N ALA A 94 -15.09 8.60 -2.39
CA ALA A 94 -14.89 10.02 -2.10
C ALA A 94 -14.57 10.28 -0.61
N ASP A 95 -15.16 9.49 0.29
CA ASP A 95 -14.83 9.54 1.71
C ASP A 95 -13.49 8.83 1.96
N GLU A 96 -12.47 9.61 2.31
CA GLU A 96 -11.12 9.11 2.61
C GLU A 96 -11.13 8.14 3.80
N ALA A 97 -11.93 8.38 4.84
CA ALA A 97 -11.97 7.53 6.02
C ALA A 97 -12.54 6.15 5.66
N ALA A 98 -13.63 6.13 4.89
CA ALA A 98 -14.21 4.89 4.38
C ALA A 98 -13.27 4.15 3.41
N ALA A 99 -12.53 4.88 2.57
CA ALA A 99 -11.51 4.31 1.69
C ALA A 99 -10.37 3.66 2.49
N LEU A 100 -9.87 4.36 3.51
CA LEU A 100 -8.81 3.88 4.40
C LEU A 100 -9.25 2.65 5.18
N GLU A 101 -10.44 2.66 5.79
CA GLU A 101 -10.97 1.49 6.50
C GLU A 101 -11.00 0.26 5.58
N LYS A 102 -11.46 0.43 4.34
CA LYS A 102 -11.48 -0.64 3.35
C LYS A 102 -10.08 -1.10 2.96
N ALA A 103 -9.11 -0.18 2.83
CA ALA A 103 -7.72 -0.54 2.58
C ALA A 103 -7.10 -1.32 3.74
N LYS A 104 -7.39 -0.93 4.99
CA LYS A 104 -6.94 -1.64 6.20
C LYS A 104 -7.50 -3.06 6.25
N GLN A 105 -8.81 -3.23 6.05
CA GLN A 105 -9.44 -4.55 6.02
C GLN A 105 -8.82 -5.48 4.97
N VAL A 106 -8.44 -4.94 3.80
CA VAL A 106 -7.73 -5.71 2.77
C VAL A 106 -6.30 -6.04 3.22
N ALA A 107 -5.58 -5.08 3.78
CA ALA A 107 -4.23 -5.30 4.30
C ALA A 107 -4.22 -6.38 5.38
N GLU A 108 -5.14 -6.33 6.35
CA GLU A 108 -5.29 -7.33 7.41
C GLU A 108 -5.52 -8.75 6.87
N LYS A 109 -6.34 -8.89 5.82
CA LYS A 109 -6.55 -10.18 5.16
C LYS A 109 -5.28 -10.73 4.52
N ILE A 110 -4.45 -9.86 3.93
CA ILE A 110 -3.16 -10.27 3.36
C ILE A 110 -2.18 -10.62 4.48
N LEU A 111 -2.07 -9.77 5.50
CA LEU A 111 -1.20 -9.98 6.66
C LEU A 111 -1.49 -11.30 7.38
N ALA A 112 -2.76 -11.72 7.44
CA ALA A 112 -3.15 -13.00 8.02
C ALA A 112 -2.70 -14.24 7.21
N GLN A 113 -2.18 -14.05 5.98
CA GLN A 113 -1.69 -15.12 5.10
C GLN A 113 -0.17 -15.09 4.89
N LEU A 114 0.53 -14.12 5.48
CA LEU A 114 1.99 -14.00 5.46
C LEU A 114 2.61 -14.69 6.67
#